data_AF-A0A956L7J9-F1
#
_entry.id   AF-A0A956L7J9-F1
#
_cell.length_a   1.000
_cell.length_b   1.000
_cell.length_c   1.000
_cell.angle_alpha   90.00
_cell.angle_beta   90.00
_cell.angle_gamma   90.00
#
_symmetry.space_group_name_H-M   'P 1'
#
loop_
_entity.id
_entity.type
_entity.pdbx_description
1 polymer ?
#
loop_
_entity_poly.entity_id
_entity_poly.type
_entity_poly.pdbx_seq_one_letter_code
_entity_poly.pdbx_strand_id
1 'polypeptide(L)'
;LLVVYGDHVTGLGEPPEVLALAGRPAWDPAAHVALHRVPVFVWVGEAADPSLRGRRSAVGGQIDIGATVLHLLGVDDPRPAAWGRTLLDPEAGFAALANGSAVDDALIYVAEGPGIGHDGGCFLHPEGRSVPLARCEALRERAQQELDAARRVLEHDLQRAPAPGP
;
A
#
# COMPACT_ATOMS: atom_id res chain seq x y z
N LEU A 1 10.81 -20.71 1.35
CA LEU A 1 10.19 -19.39 1.13
C LEU A 1 11.28 -18.41 0.73
N LEU A 2 11.13 -17.72 -0.40
CA LEU A 2 11.99 -16.62 -0.83
C LEU A 2 11.09 -15.42 -1.16
N VAL A 3 11.47 -14.22 -0.69
CA VAL A 3 10.76 -12.96 -0.98
C VAL A 3 11.73 -11.99 -1.61
N VAL A 4 11.35 -11.43 -2.76
CA VAL A 4 12.08 -10.36 -3.44
C VAL A 4 11.11 -9.19 -3.60
N TYR A 5 11.47 -8.02 -3.08
CA TYR A 5 10.64 -6.82 -3.18
C TYR A 5 11.49 -5.60 -3.55
N GLY A 6 10.90 -4.65 -4.27
CA GLY A 6 11.49 -3.33 -4.46
C GLY A 6 11.28 -2.47 -3.20
N ASP A 7 12.30 -1.72 -2.82
CA ASP A 7 12.30 -0.86 -1.63
C ASP A 7 11.59 0.48 -1.88
N HIS A 8 11.83 1.12 -3.00
CA HIS A 8 11.14 2.36 -3.38
C HIS A 8 11.33 2.68 -4.87
N VAL A 9 10.57 3.65 -5.36
CA VAL A 9 10.89 4.34 -6.63
C VAL A 9 12.11 5.23 -6.45
N THR A 10 12.80 5.56 -7.54
CA THR A 10 14.03 6.37 -7.49
C THR A 10 13.83 7.80 -6.96
N GLY A 11 12.58 8.28 -6.86
CA GLY A 11 12.27 9.67 -6.51
C GLY A 11 12.63 10.67 -7.61
N LEU A 12 13.05 10.19 -8.78
CA LEU A 12 13.16 11.00 -9.99
C LEU A 12 11.74 11.32 -10.48
N GLY A 13 11.57 12.51 -11.07
CA GLY A 13 10.28 12.89 -11.65
C GLY A 13 9.82 11.94 -12.75
N GLU A 14 8.63 12.20 -13.28
CA GLU A 14 7.97 11.34 -14.26
C GLU A 14 8.06 11.93 -15.68
N PRO A 15 9.22 11.89 -16.37
CA PRO A 15 9.32 12.40 -17.72
C PRO A 15 8.44 11.58 -18.68
N PRO A 16 8.12 12.10 -19.88
CA PRO A 16 7.24 11.45 -20.84
C PRO A 16 7.60 9.99 -21.14
N GLU A 17 8.89 9.63 -21.16
CA GLU A 17 9.36 8.27 -21.40
C GLU A 17 8.96 7.30 -20.28
N VAL A 18 9.04 7.74 -19.01
CA VAL A 18 8.64 6.93 -17.85
C VAL A 18 7.12 6.75 -17.83
N LEU A 19 6.38 7.82 -18.11
CA LEU A 19 4.92 7.77 -18.21
C LEU A 19 4.48 6.83 -19.33
N ALA A 20 5.14 6.88 -20.49
CA ALA A 20 4.86 5.98 -21.61
C ALA A 20 5.12 4.51 -21.24
N LEU A 21 6.21 4.20 -20.52
CA LEU A 21 6.48 2.84 -20.01
C LEU A 21 5.42 2.37 -19.01
N ALA A 22 4.82 3.30 -18.25
CA ALA A 22 3.71 3.03 -17.35
C ALA A 22 2.34 3.01 -18.05
N GLY A 23 2.28 3.14 -19.37
CA GLY A 23 1.04 3.16 -20.14
C GLY A 23 0.21 4.43 -19.93
N ARG A 24 0.83 5.52 -19.49
CA ARG A 24 0.18 6.82 -19.27
C ARG A 24 0.55 7.79 -20.39
N PRO A 25 -0.44 8.40 -21.08
CA PRO A 25 -0.17 9.29 -22.20
C PRO A 25 0.35 10.68 -21.77
N ALA A 26 0.07 11.09 -20.53
CA ALA A 26 0.49 12.35 -19.96
C ALA A 26 0.60 12.23 -18.44
N TRP A 27 1.24 13.22 -17.82
CA TRP A 27 1.29 13.33 -16.37
C TRP A 27 -0.07 13.76 -15.82
N ASP A 28 -0.45 13.18 -14.68
CA ASP A 28 -1.57 13.59 -13.85
C ASP A 28 -1.20 13.39 -12.38
N PRO A 29 -1.88 14.07 -11.42
CA PRO A 29 -1.51 13.94 -10.02
C PRO A 29 -1.60 12.51 -9.44
N ALA A 30 -2.47 11.65 -9.98
CA ALA A 30 -2.56 10.25 -9.55
C ALA A 30 -1.39 9.41 -10.07
N ALA A 31 -0.69 9.86 -11.12
CA ALA A 31 0.50 9.19 -11.63
C ALA A 31 1.58 9.08 -10.55
N HIS A 32 1.72 10.08 -9.67
CA HIS A 32 2.65 10.02 -8.55
C HIS A 32 2.38 8.80 -7.66
N VAL A 33 1.15 8.61 -7.19
CA VAL A 33 0.80 7.46 -6.34
C VAL A 33 0.86 6.14 -7.12
N ALA A 34 0.39 6.13 -8.37
CA ALA A 34 0.38 4.92 -9.21
C ALA A 34 1.80 4.41 -9.54
N LEU A 35 2.75 5.32 -9.72
CA LEU A 35 4.13 4.99 -10.05
C LEU A 35 4.95 4.56 -8.84
N HIS A 36 4.50 4.85 -7.61
CA HIS A 36 5.10 4.32 -6.38
C HIS A 36 4.95 2.79 -6.21
N ARG A 37 4.32 2.11 -7.18
CA ARG A 37 4.22 0.65 -7.22
C ARG A 37 5.61 0.01 -7.40
N VAL A 38 5.99 -0.79 -6.42
CA VAL A 38 7.19 -1.65 -6.45
C VAL A 38 6.80 -3.12 -6.65
N PRO A 39 7.66 -3.95 -7.27
CA PRO A 39 7.38 -5.37 -7.40
C PRO A 39 7.51 -6.10 -6.06
N VAL A 40 6.71 -7.15 -5.88
CA VAL A 40 6.87 -8.16 -4.83
C VAL A 40 6.70 -9.53 -5.47
N PHE A 41 7.69 -10.39 -5.29
CA PHE A 41 7.67 -11.79 -5.71
C PHE A 41 7.87 -12.68 -4.50
N VAL A 42 6.94 -13.62 -4.30
CA VAL A 42 7.00 -14.60 -3.20
C VAL A 42 7.07 -16.00 -3.81
N TRP A 43 8.17 -16.71 -3.56
CA TRP A 43 8.33 -18.10 -3.93
C TRP A 43 8.10 -19.00 -2.72
N VAL A 44 7.00 -19.73 -2.75
CA VAL A 44 6.54 -20.62 -1.66
C VAL A 44 7.08 -22.04 -1.74
N GLY A 45 7.79 -22.38 -2.82
CA GLY A 45 8.31 -23.73 -3.06
C GLY A 45 7.35 -24.64 -3.83
N GLU A 46 7.85 -25.76 -4.35
CA GLU A 46 7.07 -26.65 -5.21
C GLU A 46 5.97 -27.41 -4.46
N ALA A 47 6.22 -27.79 -3.21
CA ALA A 47 5.28 -28.56 -2.39
C ALA A 47 4.15 -27.71 -1.77
N ALA A 48 4.17 -26.39 -1.95
CA ALA A 48 3.13 -25.50 -1.43
C ALA A 48 1.81 -25.65 -2.20
N ASP A 49 0.70 -25.23 -1.57
CA ASP A 49 -0.61 -25.22 -2.19
C ASP A 49 -0.57 -24.52 -3.57
N PRO A 50 -0.98 -25.20 -4.67
CA PRO A 50 -1.05 -24.60 -5.99
C PRO A 50 -1.91 -23.34 -6.06
N SER A 51 -2.88 -23.15 -5.16
CA SER A 51 -3.71 -21.95 -5.08
C SER A 51 -2.87 -20.68 -4.83
N LEU A 52 -1.72 -20.81 -4.17
CA LEU A 52 -0.80 -19.70 -3.86
C LEU A 52 -0.03 -19.21 -5.09
N ARG A 53 -0.07 -19.94 -6.20
CA ARG A 53 0.63 -19.59 -7.44
C ARG A 53 -0.17 -18.54 -8.23
N GLY A 54 0.52 -17.80 -9.10
CA GLY A 54 -0.08 -16.83 -10.01
C GLY A 54 -0.10 -15.38 -9.48
N ARG A 55 -0.61 -14.48 -10.31
CA ARG A 55 -0.62 -13.04 -10.02
C ARG A 55 -1.70 -12.69 -8.99
N ARG A 56 -1.35 -11.89 -8.00
CA ARG A 56 -2.31 -11.20 -7.12
C ARG A 56 -2.51 -9.76 -7.60
N SER A 57 -3.76 -9.31 -7.64
CA SER A 57 -4.13 -7.96 -8.12
C SER A 57 -4.54 -7.01 -7.02
N ALA A 58 -4.79 -7.51 -5.80
CA ALA A 58 -5.13 -6.67 -4.66
C ALA A 58 -4.01 -5.67 -4.37
N VAL A 59 -4.39 -4.42 -4.10
CA VAL A 59 -3.48 -3.38 -3.65
C VAL A 59 -2.92 -3.74 -2.28
N GLY A 60 -1.63 -3.48 -2.07
CA GLY A 60 -0.96 -3.72 -0.79
C GLY A 60 0.30 -2.87 -0.65
N GLY A 61 0.73 -2.68 0.59
CA GLY A 61 1.94 -1.95 0.95
C GLY A 61 3.08 -2.87 1.39
N GLN A 62 4.26 -2.30 1.60
CA GLN A 62 5.41 -3.07 2.10
C GLN A 62 5.21 -3.61 3.51
N ILE A 63 4.41 -2.93 4.34
CA ILE A 63 4.08 -3.37 5.70
C ILE A 63 3.32 -4.72 5.71
N ASP A 64 2.64 -5.06 4.61
CA ASP A 64 1.89 -6.30 4.45
C ASP A 64 2.77 -7.52 4.17
N ILE A 65 4.02 -7.30 3.72
CA ILE A 65 4.96 -8.38 3.38
C ILE A 65 5.25 -9.24 4.61
N GLY A 66 5.49 -8.61 5.76
CA GLY A 66 5.79 -9.31 7.02
C GLY A 66 4.63 -10.20 7.46
N ALA A 67 3.41 -9.65 7.49
CA ALA A 67 2.20 -10.40 7.84
C ALA A 67 1.95 -11.58 6.88
N THR A 68 2.14 -11.35 5.57
CA THR A 68 2.02 -12.39 4.54
C THR A 68 3.02 -13.52 4.74
N VAL A 69 4.28 -13.19 5.03
CA VAL A 69 5.34 -14.19 5.27
C VAL A 69 5.05 -15.02 6.52
N LEU A 70 4.63 -14.38 7.62
CA LEU A 70 4.29 -15.07 8.85
C LEU A 70 3.12 -16.03 8.66
N HIS A 71 2.08 -15.60 7.95
CA HIS A 71 0.96 -16.46 7.58
C HIS A 71 1.41 -17.68 6.77
N LEU A 72 2.25 -17.49 5.75
CA LEU A 72 2.80 -18.59 4.93
C LEU A 72 3.67 -19.58 5.71
N LEU A 73 4.20 -19.16 6.86
CA LEU A 73 4.97 -20.01 7.77
C LEU A 73 4.09 -20.68 8.84
N GLY A 74 2.76 -20.49 8.80
CA GLY A 74 1.82 -21.08 9.74
C GLY A 74 1.75 -20.35 11.09
N VAL A 75 2.03 -19.05 11.12
CA VAL A 75 1.87 -18.21 12.32
C VAL A 75 0.52 -17.51 12.26
N ASP A 76 -0.44 -17.99 13.06
CA ASP A 76 -1.85 -17.56 13.00
C ASP A 76 -2.14 -16.22 13.71
N ASP A 77 -1.30 -15.82 14.69
CA ASP A 77 -1.47 -14.57 15.46
C ASP A 77 -0.11 -13.93 15.79
N PRO A 78 0.48 -13.16 14.86
CA PRO A 78 1.57 -12.27 15.20
C PRO A 78 1.01 -11.05 15.98
N ARG A 79 0.67 -11.24 17.26
CA ARG A 79 0.27 -10.19 18.23
C ARG A 79 0.98 -8.84 18.01
N PRO A 80 0.39 -7.71 18.45
CA PRO A 80 -0.14 -6.60 17.64
C PRO A 80 0.92 -5.74 16.90
N ALA A 81 2.16 -6.22 16.78
CA ALA A 81 3.27 -5.52 16.12
C ALA A 81 3.19 -5.57 14.58
N ALA A 82 2.32 -6.40 14.00
CA ALA A 82 2.06 -6.45 12.58
C ALA A 82 0.92 -5.47 12.23
N TRP A 83 1.28 -4.30 11.70
CA TRP A 83 0.33 -3.30 11.23
C TRP A 83 -0.18 -3.57 9.81
N GLY A 84 0.50 -4.48 9.11
CA GLY A 84 0.07 -4.97 7.80
C GLY A 84 -0.87 -6.15 7.89
N ARG A 85 -1.59 -6.38 6.80
CA ARG A 85 -2.45 -7.55 6.60
C ARG A 85 -1.80 -8.54 5.64
N THR A 86 -2.29 -9.77 5.59
CA THR A 86 -1.82 -10.71 4.57
C THR A 86 -2.31 -10.28 3.18
N LEU A 87 -1.44 -10.36 2.18
CA LEU A 87 -1.75 -10.10 0.77
C LEU A 87 -2.45 -11.29 0.08
N LEU A 88 -2.72 -12.35 0.83
CA LEU A 88 -3.39 -13.56 0.35
C LEU A 88 -4.90 -13.52 0.57
N ASP A 89 -5.37 -12.66 1.48
CA ASP A 89 -6.79 -12.54 1.79
C ASP A 89 -7.54 -11.86 0.65
N PRO A 90 -8.80 -12.26 0.42
CA PRO A 90 -9.66 -11.67 -0.61
C PRO A 90 -10.20 -10.29 -0.22
N GLU A 91 -9.84 -9.76 0.95
CA GLU A 91 -10.29 -8.44 1.40
C GLU A 91 -9.78 -7.33 0.49
N ALA A 92 -10.56 -6.24 0.44
CA ALA A 92 -10.27 -5.07 -0.37
C ALA A 92 -8.84 -4.56 -0.14
N GLY A 93 -8.11 -4.41 -1.25
CA GLY A 93 -6.78 -3.88 -1.31
C GLY A 93 -6.66 -2.50 -0.67
N PHE A 94 -5.52 -2.22 -0.04
CA PHE A 94 -5.27 -0.92 0.58
C PHE A 94 -3.77 -0.71 0.80
N ALA A 95 -3.32 0.53 0.58
CA ALA A 95 -2.01 1.00 1.04
C ALA A 95 -2.08 2.51 1.34
N ALA A 96 -1.54 2.91 2.49
CA ALA A 96 -1.24 4.30 2.80
C ALA A 96 0.21 4.64 2.40
N LEU A 97 0.41 5.86 1.90
CA LEU A 97 1.73 6.42 1.63
C LEU A 97 2.13 7.36 2.77
N ALA A 98 3.42 7.47 3.04
CA ALA A 98 3.95 8.31 4.12
C ALA A 98 3.56 9.79 4.03
N ASN A 99 3.25 10.29 2.81
CA ASN A 99 2.81 11.67 2.58
C ASN A 99 1.30 11.89 2.83
N GLY A 100 0.57 10.86 3.30
CA GLY A 100 -0.88 10.92 3.53
C GLY A 100 -1.75 10.55 2.32
N SER A 101 -1.16 10.32 1.14
CA SER A 101 -1.87 9.75 0.00
C SER A 101 -2.23 8.29 0.28
N ALA A 102 -3.20 7.75 -0.45
CA ALA A 102 -3.66 6.38 -0.26
C ALA A 102 -4.24 5.78 -1.53
N VAL A 103 -4.27 4.45 -1.61
CA VAL A 103 -4.84 3.72 -2.74
C VAL A 103 -5.54 2.47 -2.23
N ASP A 104 -6.71 2.18 -2.79
CA ASP A 104 -7.39 0.89 -2.69
C ASP A 104 -7.60 0.29 -4.09
N ASP A 105 -8.30 -0.83 -4.18
CA ASP A 105 -8.53 -1.50 -5.46
C ASP A 105 -9.31 -0.64 -6.49
N ALA A 106 -10.02 0.41 -6.04
CA ALA A 106 -10.93 1.22 -6.85
C ALA A 106 -10.58 2.72 -6.92
N LEU A 107 -9.88 3.27 -5.94
CA LEU A 107 -9.65 4.70 -5.75
C LEU A 107 -8.20 5.01 -5.39
N ILE A 108 -7.77 6.20 -5.81
CA ILE A 108 -6.51 6.83 -5.42
C ILE A 108 -6.86 8.17 -4.77
N TYR A 109 -6.50 8.33 -3.51
CA TYR A 109 -6.46 9.61 -2.83
C TYR A 109 -5.04 10.20 -2.93
N VAL A 110 -4.93 11.42 -3.42
CA VAL A 110 -3.67 12.16 -3.47
C VAL A 110 -3.77 13.29 -2.46
N ALA A 111 -2.87 13.29 -1.48
CA ALA A 111 -2.74 14.39 -0.52
C ALA A 111 -2.24 15.67 -1.22
N GLU A 112 -2.16 16.79 -0.47
CA GLU A 112 -1.64 18.05 -0.99
C GLU A 112 -0.30 17.88 -1.72
N GLY A 113 -0.17 18.50 -2.90
CA GLY A 113 1.03 18.38 -3.72
C GLY A 113 0.87 19.02 -5.11
N PRO A 114 1.81 18.76 -6.04
CA PRO A 114 1.73 19.30 -7.40
C PRO A 114 0.39 18.99 -8.07
N GLY A 115 -0.32 20.03 -8.52
CA GLY A 115 -1.62 19.88 -9.18
C GLY A 115 -2.79 19.52 -8.24
N ILE A 116 -2.57 19.49 -6.93
CA ILE A 116 -3.58 19.16 -5.90
C ILE A 116 -3.61 20.25 -4.84
N GLY A 117 -4.81 20.80 -4.58
CA GLY A 117 -5.00 21.79 -3.51
C GLY A 117 -4.92 21.18 -2.10
N HIS A 118 -5.01 22.03 -1.08
CA HIS A 118 -4.93 21.65 0.34
C HIS A 118 -5.90 20.52 0.75
N ASP A 119 -7.08 20.45 0.13
CA ASP A 119 -8.09 19.43 0.47
C ASP A 119 -7.77 18.03 -0.09
N GLY A 120 -6.78 17.92 -1.00
CA GLY A 120 -6.44 16.69 -1.70
C GLY A 120 -7.25 16.48 -2.99
N GLY A 121 -6.97 15.37 -3.67
CA GLY A 121 -7.65 14.93 -4.89
C GLY A 121 -8.07 13.47 -4.84
N CYS A 122 -9.09 13.11 -5.61
CA CYS A 122 -9.60 11.75 -5.70
C CYS A 122 -9.67 11.29 -7.16
N PHE A 123 -9.23 10.06 -7.42
CA PHE A 123 -9.12 9.50 -8.75
C PHE A 123 -9.53 8.03 -8.76
N LEU A 124 -9.92 7.50 -9.91
CA LEU A 124 -10.14 6.06 -10.09
C LEU A 124 -8.81 5.31 -10.18
N HIS A 125 -8.73 4.17 -9.49
CA HIS A 125 -7.65 3.21 -9.66
C HIS A 125 -8.07 2.14 -10.70
N PRO A 126 -7.20 1.79 -11.67
CA PRO A 126 -5.85 2.32 -11.92
C PRO A 126 -5.82 3.49 -12.93
N GLU A 127 -6.95 3.92 -13.49
CA GLU A 127 -6.99 4.79 -14.68
C GLU A 127 -6.55 6.23 -14.42
N GLY A 128 -6.55 6.71 -13.18
CA GLY A 128 -6.16 8.08 -12.82
C GLY A 128 -7.19 9.14 -13.21
N ARG A 129 -8.43 8.76 -13.55
CA ARG A 129 -9.49 9.72 -13.88
C ARG A 129 -10.00 10.40 -12.62
N SER A 130 -10.00 11.74 -12.60
CA SER A 130 -10.50 12.55 -11.49
C SER A 130 -11.99 12.30 -11.22
N VAL A 131 -12.33 12.21 -9.93
CA VAL A 131 -13.71 12.07 -9.42
C VAL A 131 -13.91 13.00 -8.22
N PRO A 132 -15.16 13.26 -7.78
CA PRO A 132 -15.39 14.12 -6.62
C PRO A 132 -14.65 13.64 -5.37
N LEU A 133 -14.00 14.58 -4.66
CA LEU A 133 -13.17 14.29 -3.48
C LEU A 133 -13.89 13.47 -2.41
N ALA A 134 -15.19 13.72 -2.20
CA ALA A 134 -16.02 12.98 -1.24
C ALA A 134 -16.00 11.45 -1.44
N ARG A 135 -15.70 10.96 -2.64
CA ARG A 135 -15.55 9.52 -2.88
C ARG A 135 -14.36 8.90 -2.15
N CYS A 136 -13.32 9.68 -1.87
CA CYS A 136 -12.12 9.23 -1.18
C CYS A 136 -12.17 9.48 0.33
N GLU A 137 -13.29 9.94 0.91
CA GLU A 137 -13.36 10.31 2.32
C GLU A 137 -12.99 9.13 3.25
N ALA A 138 -13.61 7.97 3.06
CA ALA A 138 -13.28 6.76 3.81
C ALA A 138 -11.83 6.28 3.59
N LEU A 139 -11.32 6.38 2.35
CA LEU A 139 -9.95 5.99 2.00
C LEU A 139 -8.93 6.90 2.70
N ARG A 140 -9.17 8.22 2.69
CA ARG A 140 -8.37 9.24 3.40
C ARG A 140 -8.40 9.01 4.90
N GLU A 141 -9.57 8.80 5.49
CA GLU A 141 -9.72 8.57 6.92
C GLU A 141 -8.96 7.31 7.36
N ARG A 142 -9.08 6.21 6.61
CA ARG A 142 -8.34 4.98 6.89
C ARG A 142 -6.82 5.20 6.85
N ALA A 143 -6.31 5.92 5.86
CA ALA A 143 -4.89 6.24 5.76
C ALA A 143 -4.41 7.12 6.92
N GLN A 144 -5.20 8.13 7.30
CA GLN A 144 -4.87 8.97 8.44
C GLN A 144 -4.81 8.18 9.74
N GLN A 145 -5.77 7.27 9.96
CA GLN A 145 -5.79 6.40 11.13
C GLN A 145 -4.55 5.50 11.21
N GLU A 146 -4.17 4.86 10.10
CA GLU A 146 -2.99 3.99 10.03
C GLU A 146 -1.71 4.79 10.31
N LEU A 147 -1.53 5.94 9.66
CA LEU A 147 -0.34 6.78 9.80
C LEU A 147 -0.22 7.39 11.20
N ASP A 148 -1.31 7.87 11.79
CA ASP A 148 -1.30 8.44 13.14
C ASP A 148 -1.01 7.39 14.19
N ALA A 149 -1.59 6.21 14.02
CA ALA A 149 -1.39 5.15 14.96
C ALA A 149 0.06 4.60 14.83
N ALA A 150 0.64 4.53 13.62
CA ALA A 150 2.05 4.20 13.41
C ALA A 150 2.98 5.24 14.04
N ARG A 151 2.67 6.53 13.86
CA ARG A 151 3.41 7.64 14.47
C ARG A 151 3.41 7.52 16.00
N ARG A 152 2.27 7.26 16.63
CA ARG A 152 2.17 7.07 18.08
C ARG A 152 3.04 5.92 18.59
N VAL A 153 3.10 4.80 17.88
CA VAL A 153 3.97 3.68 18.26
C VAL A 153 5.43 4.14 18.27
N LEU A 154 5.87 4.82 17.22
CA LEU A 154 7.26 5.27 17.08
C LEU A 154 7.62 6.36 18.10
N GLU A 155 6.77 7.38 18.27
CA GLU A 155 7.03 8.52 19.16
C GLU A 155 7.02 8.14 20.65
N HIS A 156 6.25 7.12 21.03
CA HIS A 156 6.11 6.69 22.42
C HIS A 156 6.76 5.33 22.71
N ASP A 157 7.53 4.76 21.77
CA ASP A 157 8.22 3.48 21.92
C ASP A 157 7.29 2.35 22.39
N LEU A 158 6.04 2.36 21.90
CA LEU A 158 4.98 1.47 22.39
C LEU A 158 5.26 -0.01 22.05
N GLN A 159 6.17 -0.28 21.12
CA GLN A 159 6.68 -1.64 20.85
C GLN A 159 7.38 -2.29 22.05
N ARG A 160 7.87 -1.49 23.01
CA ARG A 160 8.51 -1.97 24.24
C ARG A 160 7.53 -2.07 25.41
N ALA A 161 6.28 -1.62 25.24
CA ALA A 161 5.28 -1.77 26.27
C ALA A 161 5.07 -3.27 26.52
N PRO A 162 5.06 -3.73 27.79
CA PRO A 162 4.80 -5.12 28.09
C PRO A 162 3.44 -5.48 27.48
N ALA A 163 3.39 -6.61 26.77
CA ALA A 163 2.12 -7.12 26.26
C ALA A 163 1.13 -7.18 27.43
N PRO A 164 -0.14 -6.75 27.25
CA PRO A 164 -1.13 -6.95 28.28
C PRO A 164 -1.10 -8.43 28.66
N GLY A 165 -0.91 -8.69 29.96
CA GLY A 165 -0.93 -10.04 30.50
C GLY A 165 -2.28 -10.72 30.22
N PRO A 166 -2.33 -12.05 30.29
CA PRO A 166 -3.58 -12.79 30.14
C PRO A 166 -4.65 -12.34 31.13
#